data_AF-A0A1A2TV64-F1
#
_entry.id   AF-A0A1A2TV64-F1
#
_cell.length_a   1.000
_cell.length_b   1.000
_cell.length_c   1.000
_cell.angle_alpha   90.00
_cell.angle_beta   90.00
_cell.angle_gamma   90.00
#
_symmetry.space_group_name_H-M   'P 1'
#
loop_
_entity.id
_entity.type
_entity.pdbx_description
1 polymer ?
#
loop_
_entity_poly.entity_id
_entity_poly.type
_entity_poly.pdbx_seq_one_letter_code
_entity_poly.pdbx_strand_id
1 'polypeptide(L)'
;MNDGAGTDAESVAQAVGRVTEALETIERARGNLYSFHQLTGRADLQLDEAVTRLHETGHADLAQHISRELIGRNVLPGRWSFQVVEDYDDGYYRCFREIEQLVRDRLTGGRRHVHETAMKQRRRTAGHPAHTASPSDKPAKGESR
;
A
#
# COMPACT_ATOMS: atom_id res chain seq x y z
N MET A 1 29.06 -30.99 22.12
CA MET A 1 29.47 -30.12 20.99
C MET A 1 28.69 -30.57 19.78
N ASN A 2 27.65 -29.82 19.43
CA ASN A 2 27.08 -29.79 18.08
C ASN A 2 26.43 -28.42 17.93
N ASP A 3 26.76 -27.74 16.84
CA ASP A 3 26.70 -26.29 16.71
C ASP A 3 25.27 -25.75 16.77
N GLY A 4 25.09 -24.74 17.60
CA GLY A 4 23.92 -23.87 17.52
C GLY A 4 23.94 -23.20 16.16
N ALA A 5 23.04 -23.61 15.27
CA ALA A 5 22.78 -22.94 14.01
C ALA A 5 22.24 -21.54 14.31
N GLY A 6 23.15 -20.60 14.53
CA GLY A 6 22.84 -19.18 14.48
C GLY A 6 22.24 -18.91 13.11
N THR A 7 21.00 -18.41 13.09
CA THR A 7 20.36 -18.00 11.85
C THR A 7 21.28 -16.99 11.16
N ASP A 8 21.88 -17.36 10.02
CA ASP A 8 22.83 -16.50 9.35
C ASP A 8 22.16 -15.17 8.98
N ALA A 9 22.90 -14.07 9.04
CA ALA A 9 22.42 -12.71 8.87
C ALA A 9 21.67 -12.52 7.53
N GLU A 10 22.04 -13.28 6.49
CA GLU A 10 21.33 -13.30 5.22
C GLU A 10 19.92 -13.90 5.34
N SER A 11 19.74 -14.98 6.10
CA SER A 11 18.42 -15.58 6.36
C SER A 11 17.53 -14.62 7.15
N VAL A 12 18.08 -13.93 8.14
CA VAL A 12 17.37 -12.88 8.90
C VAL A 12 16.96 -11.72 7.98
N ALA A 13 17.87 -11.22 7.14
CA ALA A 13 17.59 -10.13 6.21
C ALA A 13 16.49 -10.51 5.20
N GLN A 14 16.49 -11.75 4.71
CA GLN A 14 15.43 -12.26 3.83
C GLN A 14 14.08 -12.31 4.54
N ALA A 15 14.03 -12.82 5.77
CA ALA A 15 12.80 -12.91 6.54
C ALA A 15 12.19 -11.52 6.82
N VAL A 16 13.02 -10.56 7.25
CA VAL A 16 12.58 -9.17 7.44
C VAL A 16 12.09 -8.56 6.13
N GLY A 17 12.82 -8.78 5.04
CA GLY A 17 12.40 -8.35 3.70
C GLY A 17 11.01 -8.87 3.32
N ARG A 18 10.71 -10.15 3.59
CA ARG A 18 9.37 -10.71 3.33
C ARG A 18 8.26 -10.06 4.16
N VAL A 19 8.53 -9.68 5.41
CA VAL A 19 7.55 -8.94 6.23
C VAL A 19 7.30 -7.55 5.64
N THR A 20 8.36 -6.85 5.21
CA THR A 20 8.24 -5.54 4.54
C THR A 20 7.49 -5.66 3.21
N GLU A 21 7.79 -6.64 2.37
CA GLU A 21 7.05 -6.89 1.11
C GLU A 21 5.56 -7.19 1.35
N ALA A 22 5.25 -7.91 2.43
CA ALA A 22 3.86 -8.13 2.82
C ALA A 22 3.18 -6.81 3.20
N LEU A 23 3.85 -5.92 3.94
CA LEU A 23 3.34 -4.59 4.26
C LEU A 23 3.12 -3.75 2.98
N GLU A 24 4.05 -3.76 2.02
CA GLU A 24 3.89 -3.07 0.74
C GLU A 24 2.66 -3.57 -0.04
N THR A 25 2.38 -4.88 0.04
CA THR A 25 1.18 -5.46 -0.54
C THR A 25 -0.09 -4.95 0.17
N ILE A 26 -0.06 -4.81 1.50
CA ILE A 26 -1.13 -4.19 2.27
C ILE A 26 -1.30 -2.70 1.93
N GLU A 27 -0.22 -1.95 1.68
CA GLU A 27 -0.28 -0.55 1.24
C GLU A 27 -0.97 -0.43 -0.13
N ARG A 28 -0.78 -1.40 -1.04
CA ARG A 28 -1.53 -1.45 -2.30
C ARG A 28 -3.01 -1.76 -2.09
N ALA A 29 -3.33 -2.70 -1.19
CA ALA A 29 -4.72 -3.00 -0.83
C ALA A 29 -5.42 -1.78 -0.23
N ARG A 30 -4.72 -1.04 0.66
CA ARG A 30 -5.16 0.25 1.19
C ARG A 30 -5.44 1.25 0.08
N GLY A 31 -4.54 1.38 -0.90
CA GLY A 31 -4.75 2.23 -2.08
C GLY A 31 -6.05 1.91 -2.82
N ASN A 32 -6.38 0.62 -2.98
CA ASN A 32 -7.64 0.21 -3.60
C ASN A 32 -8.88 0.62 -2.78
N LEU A 33 -8.79 0.69 -1.45
CA LEU A 33 -9.90 1.20 -0.62
C LEU A 33 -10.15 2.69 -0.83
N TYR A 34 -9.09 3.48 -1.01
CA TYR A 34 -9.23 4.89 -1.39
C TYR A 34 -9.87 5.05 -2.78
N SER A 35 -9.43 4.26 -3.76
CA SER A 35 -10.06 4.24 -5.08
C SER A 35 -11.52 3.81 -4.99
N PHE A 36 -11.83 2.78 -4.21
CA PHE A 36 -13.20 2.34 -3.93
C PHE A 36 -14.04 3.49 -3.37
N HIS A 37 -13.58 4.16 -2.30
CA HIS A 37 -14.30 5.28 -1.70
C HIS A 37 -14.60 6.40 -2.70
N GLN A 38 -13.59 6.82 -3.48
CA GLN A 38 -13.75 7.87 -4.49
C GLN A 38 -14.71 7.47 -5.61
N LEU A 39 -14.60 6.23 -6.11
CA LEU A 39 -15.48 5.74 -7.17
C LEU A 39 -16.92 5.60 -6.68
N THR A 40 -17.13 5.12 -5.45
CA THR A 40 -18.46 5.06 -4.84
C THR A 40 -19.07 6.46 -4.66
N GLY A 41 -18.32 7.41 -4.11
CA GLY A 41 -18.81 8.79 -3.94
C GLY A 41 -19.14 9.46 -5.28
N ARG A 42 -18.32 9.21 -6.31
CA ARG A 42 -18.63 9.68 -7.67
C ARG A 42 -19.91 9.05 -8.22
N ALA A 43 -20.12 7.75 -8.03
CA ALA A 43 -21.31 7.06 -8.51
C ALA A 43 -22.58 7.55 -7.79
N ASP A 44 -22.48 7.89 -6.50
CA ASP A 44 -23.58 8.48 -5.71
C ASP A 44 -24.02 9.84 -6.30
N LEU A 45 -23.06 10.72 -6.63
CA LEU A 45 -23.35 12.00 -7.30
C LEU A 45 -23.97 11.81 -8.71
N GLN A 46 -23.53 10.79 -9.45
CA GLN A 46 -24.14 10.46 -10.75
C GLN A 46 -25.58 9.96 -10.57
N LEU A 47 -25.86 9.25 -9.48
CA LEU A 47 -27.20 8.77 -9.16
C LEU A 47 -28.13 9.94 -8.78
N ASP A 48 -27.65 10.94 -8.04
CA ASP A 48 -28.40 12.17 -7.77
C ASP A 48 -28.83 12.89 -9.06
N GLU A 49 -27.90 13.01 -10.03
CA GLU A 49 -28.22 13.58 -11.34
C GLU A 49 -29.27 12.73 -12.07
N ALA A 50 -29.14 11.40 -12.04
CA ALA A 50 -30.09 10.48 -12.67
C ALA A 50 -31.49 10.57 -12.04
N VAL A 51 -31.58 10.66 -10.71
CA VAL A 51 -32.84 10.87 -9.98
C VAL A 51 -33.51 12.17 -10.41
N THR A 52 -32.75 13.25 -10.52
CA THR A 52 -33.26 14.55 -10.99
C THR A 52 -33.85 14.43 -12.40
N ARG A 53 -33.10 13.81 -13.33
CA ARG A 53 -33.55 13.60 -14.72
C ARG A 53 -34.79 12.70 -14.82
N LEU A 54 -34.89 11.65 -14.00
CA LEU A 54 -36.09 10.81 -13.93
C LEU A 54 -37.30 11.64 -13.49
N HIS A 55 -37.12 12.55 -12.55
CA HIS A 55 -38.18 13.45 -12.12
C HIS A 55 -38.63 14.40 -13.24
N GLU A 56 -37.69 15.00 -13.97
CA GLU A 56 -37.96 15.93 -15.08
C GLU A 56 -38.64 15.26 -16.28
N THR A 57 -38.39 13.96 -16.48
CA THR A 57 -38.97 13.17 -17.58
C THR A 57 -40.30 12.51 -17.21
N GLY A 58 -40.84 12.78 -16.01
CA GLY A 58 -42.15 12.29 -15.57
C GLY A 58 -42.15 10.93 -14.88
N HIS A 59 -40.97 10.38 -14.56
CA HIS A 59 -40.79 9.10 -13.86
C HIS A 59 -40.54 9.30 -12.36
N ALA A 60 -41.40 10.10 -11.71
CA ALA A 60 -41.25 10.48 -10.30
C ALA A 60 -41.34 9.29 -9.32
N ASP A 61 -42.09 8.25 -9.67
CA ASP A 61 -42.21 7.03 -8.88
C ASP A 61 -40.88 6.25 -8.82
N LEU A 62 -40.19 6.12 -9.95
CA LEU A 62 -38.86 5.52 -10.03
C LEU A 62 -37.81 6.39 -9.32
N ALA A 63 -37.83 7.70 -9.55
CA ALA A 63 -36.95 8.64 -8.85
C ALA A 63 -37.10 8.49 -7.33
N GLN A 64 -38.33 8.47 -6.82
CA GLN A 64 -38.61 8.32 -5.40
C GLN A 64 -38.18 6.94 -4.85
N HIS A 65 -38.37 5.86 -5.61
CA HIS A 65 -37.92 4.54 -5.20
C HIS A 65 -36.39 4.47 -5.10
N ILE A 66 -35.67 4.99 -6.10
CA ILE A 66 -34.20 5.05 -6.09
C ILE A 66 -33.70 5.87 -4.91
N SER A 67 -34.27 7.06 -4.67
CA SER A 67 -33.89 7.91 -3.55
C SER A 67 -34.09 7.22 -2.19
N ARG A 68 -35.16 6.44 -2.03
CA ARG A 68 -35.39 5.69 -0.78
C ARG A 68 -34.42 4.54 -0.57
N GLU A 69 -34.09 3.81 -1.63
CA GLU A 69 -33.35 2.55 -1.51
C GLU A 69 -31.84 2.71 -1.61
N LEU A 70 -31.36 3.67 -2.40
CA LEU A 70 -29.96 3.81 -2.78
C LEU A 70 -29.28 5.07 -2.23
N ILE A 71 -29.96 6.22 -2.24
CA ILE A 71 -29.35 7.48 -1.76
C ILE A 71 -29.16 7.42 -0.24
N GLY A 72 -27.94 7.70 0.22
CA GLY A 72 -27.55 7.59 1.62
C GLY A 72 -27.40 6.16 2.14
N ARG A 73 -27.48 5.15 1.27
CA ARG A 73 -27.33 3.74 1.64
C ARG A 73 -25.88 3.45 2.04
N ASN A 74 -25.72 2.80 3.19
CA ASN A 74 -24.42 2.30 3.63
C ASN A 74 -23.89 1.21 2.67
N VAL A 75 -22.59 1.26 2.32
CA VAL A 75 -21.95 0.23 1.47
C VAL A 75 -21.73 -1.09 2.20
N LEU A 76 -21.62 -1.04 3.52
CA LEU A 76 -21.56 -2.18 4.44
C LEU A 76 -22.43 -1.86 5.67
N PRO A 77 -22.84 -2.86 6.48
CA PRO A 77 -23.64 -2.60 7.68
C PRO A 77 -23.02 -1.52 8.58
N GLY A 78 -23.75 -0.41 8.74
CA GLY A 78 -23.38 0.73 9.57
C GLY A 78 -22.21 1.58 9.05
N ARG A 79 -21.82 1.43 7.76
CA ARG A 79 -20.62 2.08 7.22
C ARG A 79 -20.84 2.71 5.85
N TRP A 80 -20.50 3.99 5.77
CA TRP A 80 -20.18 4.68 4.53
C TRP A 80 -18.81 4.26 4.02
N SER A 81 -18.55 4.49 2.74
CA SER A 81 -17.28 4.05 2.12
C SER A 81 -16.04 4.68 2.76
N PHE A 82 -16.13 5.91 3.28
CA PHE A 82 -15.01 6.52 4.01
C PHE A 82 -14.75 5.83 5.36
N GLN A 83 -15.80 5.40 6.06
CA GLN A 83 -15.66 4.67 7.33
C GLN A 83 -15.05 3.30 7.13
N VAL A 84 -15.25 2.68 5.96
CA VAL A 84 -14.53 1.44 5.59
C VAL A 84 -13.03 1.70 5.46
N VAL A 85 -12.63 2.86 4.90
CA VAL A 85 -11.23 3.27 4.82
C VAL A 85 -10.68 3.53 6.22
N GLU A 86 -11.38 4.30 7.05
CA GLU A 86 -10.97 4.62 8.43
C GLU A 86 -10.79 3.36 9.26
N ASP A 87 -11.76 2.44 9.25
CA ASP A 87 -11.68 1.18 10.00
C ASP A 87 -10.50 0.31 9.54
N TYR A 88 -10.19 0.30 8.24
CA TYR A 88 -9.05 -0.44 7.71
C TYR A 88 -7.72 0.20 8.15
N ASP A 89 -7.64 1.52 8.06
CA ASP A 89 -6.46 2.31 8.43
C ASP A 89 -6.15 2.19 9.92
N ASP A 90 -7.16 2.38 10.76
CA ASP A 90 -7.03 2.43 12.20
C ASP A 90 -6.90 1.05 12.85
N GLY A 91 -7.45 0.02 12.19
CA GLY A 91 -7.37 -1.37 12.61
C GLY A 91 -6.20 -2.10 11.95
N TYR A 92 -6.50 -2.77 10.84
CA TYR A 92 -5.62 -3.77 10.25
C TYR A 92 -4.29 -3.16 9.75
N TYR A 93 -4.35 -2.03 9.05
CA TYR A 93 -3.17 -1.39 8.49
C TYR A 93 -2.22 -0.86 9.57
N ARG A 94 -2.73 -0.13 10.58
CA ARG A 94 -1.94 0.35 11.71
C ARG A 94 -1.22 -0.79 12.42
N CYS A 95 -1.94 -1.87 12.76
CA CYS A 95 -1.34 -3.05 13.38
C CYS A 95 -0.21 -3.65 12.53
N PHE A 96 -0.43 -3.81 11.22
CA PHE A 96 0.58 -4.35 10.31
C PHE A 96 1.85 -3.47 10.28
N ARG A 97 1.67 -2.14 10.19
CA ARG A 97 2.77 -1.17 10.21
C ARG A 97 3.60 -1.26 11.50
N GLU A 98 2.93 -1.38 12.64
CA GLU A 98 3.58 -1.50 13.95
C GLU A 98 4.38 -2.79 14.07
N ILE A 99 3.82 -3.91 13.61
CA ILE A 99 4.50 -5.22 13.64
C ILE A 99 5.69 -5.27 12.68
N GLU A 100 5.57 -4.73 11.46
CA GLU A 100 6.72 -4.63 10.55
C GLU A 100 7.85 -3.81 11.16
N GLN A 101 7.52 -2.65 11.74
CA GLN A 101 8.48 -1.77 12.38
C GLN A 101 9.18 -2.48 13.54
N LEU A 102 8.42 -3.19 14.39
CA LEU A 102 8.96 -3.99 15.49
C LEU A 102 9.96 -5.05 15.01
N VAL A 103 9.60 -5.80 13.96
CA VAL A 103 10.44 -6.86 13.38
C VAL A 103 11.74 -6.25 12.84
N ARG A 104 11.63 -5.16 12.07
CA ARG A 104 12.78 -4.46 11.49
C ARG A 104 13.69 -3.86 12.56
N ASP A 105 13.14 -3.24 13.60
CA ASP A 105 13.94 -2.67 14.69
C ASP A 105 14.74 -3.75 15.43
N ARG A 106 14.09 -4.87 15.76
CA ARG A 106 14.74 -5.95 16.51
C ARG A 106 15.79 -6.70 15.70
N LEU A 107 15.59 -6.89 14.41
CA LEU A 107 16.40 -7.82 13.61
C LEU A 107 17.41 -7.12 12.69
N THR A 108 17.19 -5.85 12.33
CA THR A 108 18.13 -5.11 11.46
C THR A 108 18.60 -3.78 12.04
N GLY A 109 18.19 -3.45 13.27
CA GLY A 109 18.47 -2.15 13.89
C GLY A 109 17.74 -1.01 13.17
N GLY A 110 16.53 -1.27 12.67
CA GLY A 110 15.69 -0.28 12.01
C GLY A 110 16.05 -0.01 10.54
N ARG A 111 17.14 -0.61 10.03
CA ARG A 111 17.59 -0.44 8.64
C ARG A 111 16.57 -1.02 7.67
N ARG A 112 16.16 -0.20 6.71
CA ARG A 112 15.29 -0.58 5.59
C ARG A 112 16.10 -1.21 4.45
N HIS A 113 15.46 -2.10 3.69
CA HIS A 113 15.99 -2.68 2.44
C HIS A 113 17.39 -3.32 2.57
N VAL A 114 17.66 -3.99 3.69
CA VAL A 114 18.98 -4.62 3.94
C VAL A 114 19.26 -5.71 2.90
N HIS A 115 18.24 -6.52 2.56
CA HIS A 115 18.36 -7.59 1.58
C HIS A 115 18.61 -7.03 0.17
N GLU A 116 17.84 -6.03 -0.25
CA GLU A 116 17.93 -5.40 -1.56
C GLU A 116 19.23 -4.60 -1.71
N THR A 117 19.72 -3.99 -0.63
CA THR A 117 21.03 -3.34 -0.59
C THR A 117 22.14 -4.38 -0.83
N ALA A 118 22.11 -5.52 -0.13
CA ALA A 118 23.06 -6.60 -0.36
C ALA A 118 22.95 -7.16 -1.79
N MET A 119 21.73 -7.34 -2.29
CA MET A 119 21.47 -7.76 -3.67
C MET A 119 22.05 -6.77 -4.69
N LYS A 120 21.86 -5.47 -4.48
CA LYS A 120 22.44 -4.40 -5.32
C LYS A 120 23.96 -4.46 -5.32
N GLN A 121 24.59 -4.65 -4.17
CA GLN A 121 26.06 -4.77 -4.07
C GLN A 121 26.60 -5.97 -4.84
N ARG A 122 25.87 -7.09 -4.89
CA ARG A 122 26.27 -8.27 -5.69
C ARG A 122 26.05 -8.07 -7.19
N ARG A 123 25.04 -7.29 -7.59
CA ARG A 123 24.66 -7.09 -9.00
C ARG A 123 25.40 -5.95 -9.70
N ARG A 124 25.95 -4.98 -8.96
CA ARG A 124 26.63 -3.83 -9.56
C ARG A 124 27.93 -4.24 -10.26
N THR A 125 28.23 -3.61 -11.38
CA THR A 125 29.53 -3.73 -12.06
C THR A 125 30.49 -2.70 -11.48
N ALA A 126 31.67 -3.13 -11.05
CA ALA A 126 32.70 -2.22 -10.57
C ALA A 126 33.11 -1.22 -11.67
N GLY A 127 33.19 0.07 -11.33
CA GLY A 127 33.60 1.14 -12.24
C GLY A 127 32.55 1.62 -13.24
N HIS A 128 31.41 0.93 -13.39
CA HIS A 128 30.37 1.38 -14.32
C HIS A 128 29.62 2.62 -13.76
N PRO A 129 29.53 3.74 -14.49
CA PRO A 129 29.03 5.01 -13.97
C PRO A 129 27.55 4.98 -13.54
N ALA A 130 26.76 4.04 -14.07
CA ALA A 130 25.37 3.85 -13.68
C ALA A 130 25.16 2.77 -12.59
N HIS A 131 26.20 2.02 -12.18
CA HIS A 131 26.10 0.94 -11.19
C HIS A 131 26.69 1.37 -9.84
N THR A 132 26.35 2.58 -9.39
CA THR A 132 26.85 3.15 -8.14
C THR A 132 26.25 2.45 -6.91
N ALA A 133 26.99 2.43 -5.81
CA ALA A 133 26.57 1.75 -4.58
C ALA A 133 25.46 2.53 -3.86
N SER A 134 25.59 3.85 -3.78
CA SER A 134 24.66 4.78 -3.13
C SER A 134 24.14 5.86 -4.10
N PRO A 135 22.93 6.43 -3.89
CA PRO A 135 22.47 7.61 -4.60
C PRO A 135 23.41 8.83 -4.51
N SER A 136 24.22 8.89 -3.44
CA SER A 136 25.20 9.97 -3.20
C SER A 136 26.55 9.76 -3.88
N ASP A 137 26.80 8.58 -4.45
CA ASP A 137 28.07 8.29 -5.11
C ASP A 137 28.14 9.04 -6.44
N LYS A 138 29.15 9.90 -6.59
CA LYS A 138 29.45 10.48 -7.91
C LYS A 138 30.05 9.38 -8.80
N PRO A 139 29.64 9.27 -10.07
CA PRO A 139 30.30 8.36 -11.00
C PRO A 139 31.80 8.71 -11.02
N ALA A 140 32.66 7.69 -10.93
CA ALA A 140 34.08 7.88 -11.14
C ALA A 140 34.25 8.60 -12.48
N LYS A 141 34.92 9.76 -12.48
CA LYS A 141 35.26 10.48 -13.71
C LYS A 141 35.97 9.47 -14.61
N GLY A 142 35.33 9.07 -15.71
CA GLY A 142 35.96 8.22 -16.70
C GLY A 142 37.19 8.94 -17.22
N GLU A 143 38.35 8.31 -17.08
CA GLU A 143 39.51 8.67 -17.89
C GLU A 143 39.11 8.47 -19.35
N SER A 144 39.01 9.58 -20.09
CA SER A 144 38.96 9.53 -21.54
C SER A 144 40.27 8.92 -22.02
N ARG A 145 40.17 7.79 -22.73
CA ARG A 145 41.25 7.27 -23.56
C ARG A 145 40.68 6.79 -24.88
#